data_AF-A0A967WX53-F1
#
_entry.id   AF-A0A967WX53-F1
#
_cell.length_a   1.000
_cell.length_b   1.000
_cell.length_c   1.000
_cell.angle_alpha   90.00
_cell.angle_beta   90.00
_cell.angle_gamma   90.00
#
_symmetry.space_group_name_H-M   'P 1'
#
loop_
_entity.id
_entity.type
_entity.pdbx_description
1 polymer ?
#
loop_
_entity_poly.entity_id
_entity_poly.type
_entity_poly.pdbx_seq_one_letter_code
_entity_poly.pdbx_strand_id
1 'polypeptide(L)' 'LVEEGETLSSIALKYYDSADKEKWMAIYEQNKDVIGDDPNMIKPGQRLKIPKLD' A
#
# COMPACT_ATOMS: atom_id res chain seq x y z
N LEU A 1 10.04 1.16 2.27
CA LEU A 1 9.98 -0.33 2.25
C LEU A 1 8.86 -0.68 3.21
N VAL A 2 8.11 -1.75 2.94
CA VAL A 2 7.13 -2.26 3.90
C VAL A 2 7.86 -2.74 5.15
N GLU A 3 7.42 -2.30 6.32
CA GLU A 3 7.93 -2.73 7.62
C GLU A 3 7.13 -3.92 8.17
N GLU A 4 7.69 -4.61 9.17
CA GLU A 4 6.99 -5.70 9.83
C GLU A 4 5.71 -5.20 10.51
N GLY A 5 4.58 -5.83 10.18
CA GLY A 5 3.27 -5.45 10.71
C GLY A 5 2.56 -4.32 9.94
N GLU A 6 3.17 -3.72 8.91
CA GLU A 6 2.46 -2.78 8.05
C GLU A 6 1.43 -3.49 7.15
N THR A 7 0.31 -2.82 6.93
CA THR A 7 -0.73 -3.17 5.96
C THR A 7 -0.84 -2.07 4.91
N LEU A 8 -1.49 -2.33 3.76
CA LEU A 8 -1.76 -1.26 2.79
C LEU A 8 -2.56 -0.10 3.39
N SER A 9 -3.49 -0.41 4.31
CA SER A 9 -4.28 0.60 5.01
C SER A 9 -3.45 1.42 6.01
N SER A 10 -2.50 0.81 6.73
CA SER A 10 -1.59 1.56 7.62
C SER A 10 -0.62 2.44 6.83
N ILE A 11 -0.15 1.96 5.68
CA ILE A 11 0.68 2.73 4.76
C ILE A 11 -0.13 3.90 4.18
N ALA A 12 -1.38 3.67 3.74
CA ALA A 12 -2.26 4.74 3.29
C ALA A 12 -2.48 5.79 4.38
N LEU A 13 -2.73 5.37 5.63
CA LEU A 13 -2.88 6.28 6.76
C LEU A 13 -1.64 7.15 6.97
N LYS A 14 -0.45 6.57 6.84
CA LYS A 14 0.84 7.26 7.00
C LYS A 14 1.13 8.30 5.92
N TYR A 15 0.68 8.08 4.68
CA TYR A 15 1.01 8.92 3.53
C TYR A 15 -0.12 9.84 3.06
N TYR A 16 -1.37 9.52 3.39
CA TYR A 16 -2.56 10.26 2.96
C TYR A 16 -3.43 10.72 4.13
N ASP A 17 -2.98 10.52 5.38
CA ASP A 17 -3.74 10.78 6.60
C ASP A 17 -5.12 10.09 6.62
N SER A 18 -5.27 9.00 5.85
CA SER A 18 -6.51 8.24 5.73
C SER A 18 -6.23 6.77 5.39
N ALA A 19 -6.94 5.87 6.08
CA ALA A 19 -6.97 4.43 5.82
C ALA A 19 -8.11 4.02 4.86
N ASP A 20 -8.73 4.97 4.18
CA ASP A 20 -9.88 4.73 3.29
C ASP A 20 -9.54 3.76 2.16
N LYS A 21 -10.58 3.06 1.69
CA LYS A 21 -10.45 2.01 0.67
C LYS A 21 -9.80 2.53 -0.60
N GLU A 22 -10.23 3.69 -1.06
CA GLU A 22 -9.74 4.34 -2.27
C GLU A 22 -8.24 4.64 -2.17
N LYS A 23 -7.76 5.01 -0.97
CA LYS A 23 -6.38 5.40 -0.71
C LYS A 23 -5.45 4.19 -0.74
N TRP A 24 -5.77 3.14 0.00
CA TRP A 24 -4.92 1.94 0.02
C TRP A 24 -5.05 1.10 -1.26
N MET A 25 -6.20 1.14 -1.94
CA MET A 25 -6.36 0.53 -3.26
C MET A 25 -5.50 1.22 -4.32
N ALA A 26 -5.38 2.56 -4.28
CA ALA A 26 -4.47 3.27 -5.20
C ALA A 26 -3.01 2.82 -5.02
N ILE A 27 -2.58 2.55 -3.79
CA ILE A 27 -1.26 1.96 -3.53
C ILE A 27 -1.19 0.55 -4.11
N TYR A 28 -2.19 -0.30 -3.88
CA TYR A 28 -2.21 -1.66 -4.43
C TYR A 28 -2.11 -1.66 -5.96
N GLU A 29 -2.94 -0.86 -6.64
CA GLU A 29 -2.99 -0.81 -8.11
C GLU A 29 -1.65 -0.42 -8.73
N GLN A 30 -0.93 0.53 -8.11
CA GLN A 30 0.40 0.95 -8.57
C GLN A 30 1.52 -0.04 -8.28
N ASN A 31 1.25 -1.06 -7.47
CA ASN A 31 2.23 -2.05 -7.03
C ASN A 31 1.75 -3.49 -7.23
N LYS A 32 0.75 -3.71 -8.09
CA LYS A 32 0.20 -5.05 -8.34
C LYS A 32 1.25 -6.00 -8.90
N ASP A 33 2.23 -5.47 -9.65
CA ASP A 33 3.41 -6.19 -10.14
C ASP A 33 4.33 -6.70 -9.01
N VAL A 34 4.36 -6.02 -7.87
CA VAL A 34 5.18 -6.37 -6.69
C VAL A 34 4.40 -7.22 -5.68
N ILE A 35 3.11 -6.93 -5.49
CA ILE A 35 2.24 -7.54 -4.47
C ILE A 35 1.61 -8.84 -4.99
N GLY A 36 1.24 -8.88 -6.27
CA GLY A 36 0.48 -9.97 -6.87
C GLY A 36 -1.03 -9.77 -6.80
N ASP A 37 -1.78 -10.86 -7.00
CA ASP A 37 -3.24 -10.80 -7.14
C ASP A 37 -4.01 -10.59 -5.83
N ASP A 38 -3.38 -10.84 -4.68
CA ASP A 38 -3.99 -10.60 -3.36
C ASP A 38 -3.38 -9.35 -2.70
N PRO A 39 -4.15 -8.26 -2.53
CA PRO A 39 -3.67 -7.04 -1.87
C PRO A 39 -3.28 -7.24 -0.40
N ASN A 40 -3.73 -8.32 0.25
CA ASN A 40 -3.37 -8.61 1.64
C ASN A 40 -2.02 -9.33 1.79
N MET A 41 -1.42 -9.79 0.68
CA MET A 41 -0.18 -10.55 0.67
C MET A 41 1.07 -9.68 0.58
N ILE A 42 1.01 -8.46 1.14
CA ILE A 42 2.20 -7.62 1.26
C ILE A 42 3.19 -8.21 2.28
N LYS A 43 4.48 -8.00 2.04
CA LYS A 43 5.57 -8.59 2.84
C LYS A 43 6.60 -7.53 3.23
N PRO A 44 7.19 -7.64 4.43
CA PRO A 44 8.29 -6.77 4.83
C PRO A 44 9.41 -6.76 3.81
N GLY A 45 9.98 -5.58 3.56
CA GLY A 45 11.05 -5.38 2.56
C GLY A 45 10.56 -5.09 1.14
N GLN A 46 9.26 -5.20 0.83
CA GLN A 46 8.74 -4.75 -0.46
C GLN A 46 8.92 -3.24 -0.65
N ARG A 47 9.33 -2.81 -1.84
CA ARG A 47 9.41 -1.39 -2.20
C ARG A 47 8.14 -1.00 -2.95
N LEU A 48 7.19 -0.41 -2.22
CA LEU A 48 5.96 0.11 -2.81
C LEU A 48 6.14 1.56 -3.28
N LYS A 49 5.58 1.88 -4.44
CA LYS A 49 5.37 3.23 -4.96
C LYS A 49 4.14 3.82 -4.30
N ILE A 50 4.26 5.04 -3.78
CA ILE A 50 3.13 5.77 -3.19
C ILE A 50 2.67 6.82 -4.22
N PRO A 51 1.52 6.63 -4.91
CA PRO A 51 1.03 7.63 -5.85
C PRO A 51 0.65 8.93 -5.13
N LYS A 52 0.76 10.07 -5.80
CA LYS A 52 0.09 11.29 -5.33
C LYS A 52 -1.38 11.20 -5.70
N LEU A 53 -2.25 11.55 -4.77
CA LEU A 53 -3.69 11.60 -4.97
C LEU A 53 -4.09 13.06 -4.97
N ASP A 54 -4.70 13.51 -6.06
CA ASP A 54 -5.21 14.87 -6.22
C ASP A 54 -6.56 15.06 -5.51
#